data_AF-A0A7V3SYU8-F1
#
_entry.id   AF-A0A7V3SYU8-F1
#
_cell.length_a   1.000
_cell.length_b   1.000
_cell.length_c   1.000
_cell.angle_alpha   90.00
_cell.angle_beta   90.00
_cell.angle_gamma   90.00
#
_symmetry.space_group_name_H-M   'P 1'
#
loop_
_entity.id
_entity.type
_entity.pdbx_description
1 polymer ?
#
loop_
_entity_poly.entity_id
_entity_poly.type
_entity_poly.pdbx_seq_one_letter_code
_entity_poly.pdbx_strand_id
1 'polypeptide(L)'
;MFNESNFIVRASGRREKSYYIDYLGVYKVTEISKDTGIEAPALTEKYLSNGADYDKELDIFYFDSIDSAKKTISDILKGIKIEKRGKIVFLTDAEIEYIRQALINEGVNVLHLKNKVKDTILKKLNV
;
A
#
# COMPACT_ATOMS: atom_id res chain seq x y z
N MET A 1 1.05 -5.88 6.65
CA MET A 1 1.99 -4.74 6.65
C MET A 1 1.46 -3.73 5.65
N PHE A 2 1.13 -2.52 6.08
CA PHE A 2 0.38 -1.57 5.27
C PHE A 2 1.33 -0.70 4.43
N ASN A 3 1.25 -0.70 3.10
CA ASN A 3 2.09 0.16 2.25
C ASN A 3 1.25 1.25 1.55
N GLU A 4 1.66 2.51 1.67
CA GLU A 4 1.00 3.67 1.05
C GLU A 4 1.01 3.58 -0.48
N SER A 5 2.07 3.00 -1.06
CA SER A 5 2.22 2.80 -2.50
C SER A 5 1.19 1.82 -3.10
N ASN A 6 0.46 1.09 -2.25
CA ASN A 6 -0.57 0.17 -2.70
C ASN A 6 -1.90 0.86 -3.00
N PHE A 7 -2.10 2.10 -2.52
CA PHE A 7 -3.26 2.89 -2.88
C PHE A 7 -3.07 3.51 -4.26
N ILE A 8 -4.00 3.20 -5.17
CA ILE A 8 -4.00 3.69 -6.54
C ILE A 8 -5.37 4.34 -6.81
N VAL A 9 -5.36 5.56 -7.35
CA VAL A 9 -6.57 6.18 -7.89
C VAL A 9 -6.75 5.70 -9.31
N ARG A 10 -7.89 5.08 -9.61
CA ARG A 10 -8.21 4.55 -10.95
C ARG A 10 -9.39 5.29 -11.54
N ALA A 11 -9.35 5.54 -12.85
CA ALA A 11 -10.53 6.00 -13.58
C ALA A 11 -11.54 4.85 -13.73
N SER A 12 -12.82 5.17 -13.62
CA SER A 12 -13.91 4.23 -13.87
C SER A 12 -14.11 4.05 -15.38
N GLY A 13 -14.22 2.79 -15.82
CA GLY A 13 -14.66 2.47 -17.19
C GLY A 13 -16.18 2.46 -17.34
N ARG A 14 -16.95 2.56 -16.23
CA ARG A 14 -18.43 2.50 -16.23
C ARG A 14 -19.08 3.86 -16.10
N ARG A 15 -18.46 4.79 -15.36
CA ARG A 15 -18.95 6.15 -15.16
C ARG A 15 -17.94 7.12 -15.74
N GLU A 16 -18.39 8.01 -16.64
CA GLU A 16 -17.52 9.06 -17.17
C GLU A 16 -17.01 9.96 -16.05
N LYS A 17 -15.75 10.39 -16.17
CA LYS A 17 -15.08 11.34 -15.27
C LYS A 17 -15.16 10.96 -13.78
N SER A 18 -15.29 9.67 -13.50
CA SER A 18 -15.38 9.16 -12.14
C SER A 18 -14.13 8.36 -11.80
N TYR A 19 -13.70 8.45 -10.54
CA TYR A 19 -12.49 7.78 -10.04
C TYR A 19 -12.82 6.94 -8.82
N TYR A 20 -12.09 5.87 -8.58
CA TYR A 20 -12.23 5.08 -7.36
C TYR A 20 -10.85 4.78 -6.79
N ILE A 21 -10.83 4.42 -5.50
CA ILE A 21 -9.61 4.04 -4.81
C ILE A 21 -9.49 2.52 -4.86
N ASP A 22 -8.35 2.07 -5.37
CA ASP A 22 -7.93 0.68 -5.43
C ASP A 22 -6.80 0.48 -4.41
N TYR A 23 -6.87 -0.59 -3.63
CA TYR A 23 -5.82 -1.02 -2.72
C TYR A 23 -5.46 -2.46 -3.07
N LEU A 24 -4.28 -2.70 -3.65
CA LEU A 24 -3.87 -4.06 -4.06
C LEU A 24 -4.88 -4.82 -4.95
N GLY A 25 -5.67 -4.12 -5.77
CA GLY A 25 -6.69 -4.74 -6.61
C GLY A 25 -8.08 -4.86 -5.96
N VAL A 26 -8.24 -4.46 -4.68
CA VAL A 26 -9.55 -4.37 -4.02
C VAL A 26 -10.04 -2.92 -3.93
N TYR A 27 -11.33 -2.73 -4.15
CA TYR A 27 -11.96 -1.40 -4.17
C TYR A 27 -13.18 -1.29 -3.23
N LYS A 28 -13.63 -2.41 -2.65
CA LYS A 28 -14.72 -2.43 -1.68
C LYS A 28 -14.22 -1.98 -0.33
N VAL A 29 -14.94 -1.07 0.32
CA VAL A 29 -14.54 -0.52 1.62
C VAL A 29 -14.41 -1.60 2.70
N THR A 30 -15.27 -2.63 2.64
CA THR A 30 -15.24 -3.77 3.58
C THR A 30 -13.98 -4.62 3.43
N GLU A 31 -13.41 -4.73 2.23
CA GLU A 31 -12.16 -5.45 1.97
C GLU A 31 -10.95 -4.59 2.35
N ILE A 32 -10.93 -3.32 1.91
CA ILE A 32 -9.90 -2.36 2.29
C ILE A 32 -9.81 -2.22 3.83
N SER A 33 -10.95 -2.28 4.53
CA SER A 33 -11.01 -2.26 5.99
C SER A 33 -10.20 -3.39 6.64
N LYS A 34 -10.31 -4.61 6.10
CA LYS A 34 -9.59 -5.79 6.61
C LYS A 34 -8.08 -5.63 6.44
N ASP A 35 -7.65 -5.13 5.29
CA ASP A 35 -6.22 -5.02 4.97
C ASP A 35 -5.53 -3.84 5.68
N THR A 36 -6.24 -2.72 5.81
CA THR A 36 -5.71 -1.52 6.47
C THR A 36 -5.87 -1.57 7.99
N GLY A 37 -6.80 -2.38 8.50
CA GLY A 37 -7.15 -2.45 9.92
C GLY A 37 -7.90 -1.21 10.44
N ILE A 38 -8.45 -0.39 9.54
CA ILE A 38 -9.38 0.69 9.87
C ILE A 38 -10.79 0.15 9.73
N GLU A 39 -11.67 0.44 10.68
CA GLU A 39 -13.06 -0.02 10.61
C GLU A 39 -13.79 0.52 9.38
N ALA A 40 -14.59 -0.34 8.73
CA ALA A 40 -15.33 0.01 7.51
C ALA A 40 -16.21 1.27 7.67
N PRO A 41 -16.95 1.48 8.77
CA PRO A 41 -17.71 2.73 8.96
C PRO A 41 -16.83 3.98 8.95
N ALA A 42 -15.65 3.92 9.58
CA ALA A 42 -14.72 5.05 9.62
C ALA A 42 -14.08 5.32 8.23
N LEU A 43 -13.85 4.27 7.43
CA LEU A 43 -13.46 4.44 6.04
C LEU A 43 -14.59 5.08 5.23
N THR A 44 -15.82 4.56 5.31
CA THR A 44 -16.98 5.11 4.61
C THR A 44 -17.17 6.60 4.92
N GLU A 45 -17.05 7.00 6.19
CA GLU A 45 -17.13 8.41 6.59
C GLU A 45 -16.07 9.27 5.91
N LYS A 46 -14.82 8.79 5.79
CA LYS A 46 -13.73 9.51 5.11
C LYS A 46 -13.99 9.68 3.62
N TYR A 47 -14.55 8.66 2.96
CA TYR A 47 -14.90 8.71 1.54
C TYR A 47 -16.02 9.73 1.31
N LEU A 48 -17.12 9.62 2.07
CA LEU A 48 -18.27 10.54 1.99
C LEU A 48 -17.87 11.99 2.31
N SER A 49 -17.05 12.20 3.35
CA SER A 49 -16.57 13.53 3.74
C SER A 49 -15.70 14.21 2.68
N ASN A 50 -15.12 13.43 1.76
CA ASN A 50 -14.36 13.93 0.63
C ASN A 50 -15.16 13.90 -0.69
N GLY A 51 -16.49 13.81 -0.61
CA GLY A 51 -17.39 13.94 -1.74
C GLY A 51 -17.55 12.68 -2.59
N ALA A 52 -17.24 11.49 -2.04
CA ALA A 52 -17.49 10.25 -2.76
C ALA A 52 -19.00 9.94 -2.84
N ASP A 53 -19.44 9.49 -4.00
CA ASP A 53 -20.77 8.93 -4.23
C ASP A 53 -20.73 7.40 -4.14
N TYR A 54 -21.72 6.80 -3.49
CA TYR A 54 -21.76 5.36 -3.26
C TYR A 54 -22.65 4.65 -4.28
N ASP A 55 -22.05 3.75 -5.05
CA ASP A 55 -22.75 2.85 -5.95
C ASP A 55 -23.15 1.56 -5.21
N LYS A 56 -24.45 1.44 -4.92
CA LYS A 56 -25.01 0.28 -4.18
C LYS A 56 -24.94 -1.02 -4.96
N GLU A 57 -24.95 -0.99 -6.29
CA GLU A 57 -24.97 -2.21 -7.10
C GLU A 57 -23.60 -2.87 -7.11
N LEU A 58 -22.54 -2.06 -7.07
CA LEU A 58 -21.16 -2.52 -7.18
C LEU A 58 -20.41 -2.51 -5.85
N ASP A 59 -20.98 -1.88 -4.82
CA ASP A 59 -20.35 -1.65 -3.51
C ASP A 59 -19.03 -0.86 -3.68
N ILE A 60 -19.08 0.21 -4.48
CA ILE A 60 -17.94 1.06 -4.83
C ILE A 60 -18.24 2.52 -4.52
N PHE A 61 -17.24 3.22 -4.01
CA PHE A 61 -17.29 4.67 -3.87
C PHE A 61 -16.55 5.34 -5.03
N TYR A 62 -17.24 6.26 -5.70
CA TYR A 62 -16.72 7.04 -6.81
C TYR A 62 -16.50 8.51 -6.42
N PHE A 63 -15.40 9.09 -6.89
CA PHE A 63 -15.05 10.49 -6.75
C PHE A 63 -15.20 11.19 -8.10
N ASP A 64 -15.60 12.45 -8.08
CA ASP A 64 -15.69 13.33 -9.25
C ASP A 64 -14.32 13.84 -9.74
N SER A 65 -13.29 13.75 -8.90
CA SER A 65 -11.95 14.22 -9.20
C SER A 65 -10.86 13.32 -8.60
N ILE A 66 -9.70 13.30 -9.27
CA ILE A 66 -8.50 12.61 -8.79
C ILE A 66 -8.04 13.21 -7.46
N ASP A 67 -8.19 14.53 -7.29
CA ASP A 67 -7.73 15.23 -6.10
C ASP A 67 -8.55 14.87 -4.86
N SER A 68 -9.87 14.73 -4.98
CA SER A 68 -10.73 14.22 -3.91
C SER A 68 -10.34 12.79 -3.48
N ALA A 69 -10.05 11.92 -4.46
CA ALA A 69 -9.59 10.56 -4.17
C ALA A 69 -8.21 10.55 -3.47
N LYS A 70 -7.24 11.34 -3.95
CA LYS A 70 -5.90 11.47 -3.32
C LYS A 70 -5.96 12.07 -1.91
N LYS A 71 -6.83 13.05 -1.70
CA LYS A 71 -7.07 13.63 -0.38
C LYS A 71 -7.64 12.59 0.58
N THR A 72 -8.60 11.79 0.11
CA THR A 72 -9.18 10.67 0.89
C THR A 72 -8.11 9.67 1.29
N ILE A 73 -7.25 9.25 0.35
CA ILE A 73 -6.09 8.40 0.67
C ILE A 73 -5.25 9.05 1.77
N SER A 74 -4.90 10.32 1.64
CA SER A 74 -4.12 11.04 2.65
C SER A 74 -4.80 11.04 4.03
N ASP A 75 -6.12 11.19 4.10
CA ASP A 75 -6.89 11.17 5.35
C ASP A 75 -7.04 9.76 5.94
N ILE A 76 -7.06 8.72 5.10
CA ILE A 76 -6.93 7.33 5.53
C ILE A 76 -5.55 7.13 6.17
N LEU A 77 -4.50 7.56 5.49
CA LEU A 77 -3.12 7.42 5.94
C LEU A 77 -2.92 8.04 7.33
N LYS A 78 -3.40 9.27 7.56
CA LYS A 78 -3.34 9.94 8.88
C LYS A 78 -3.91 9.10 10.03
N GLY A 79 -4.92 8.25 9.77
CA GLY A 79 -5.53 7.37 10.78
C GLY A 79 -4.72 6.10 11.08
N ILE A 80 -3.74 5.75 10.24
CA ILE A 80 -2.93 4.54 10.40
C ILE A 80 -1.74 4.87 11.31
N LYS A 81 -1.67 4.16 12.45
CA LYS A 81 -0.52 4.20 13.37
C LYS A 81 0.77 3.94 12.58
N ILE A 82 1.77 4.80 12.78
CA ILE A 82 3.06 4.78 12.07
C ILE A 82 3.71 3.39 12.15
N GLU A 83 3.57 2.71 13.29
CA GLU A 83 4.08 1.35 13.55
C GLU A 83 3.52 0.25 12.63
N LYS A 84 2.37 0.48 11.98
CA LYS A 84 1.78 -0.47 11.02
C LYS A 84 2.15 -0.17 9.57
N ARG A 85 2.74 1.01 9.29
CA ARG A 85 3.14 1.41 7.94
C ARG A 85 4.44 0.70 7.56
N GLY A 86 4.47 0.16 6.36
CA GLY A 86 5.64 -0.47 5.77
C GLY A 86 6.73 0.58 5.56
N LYS A 87 7.95 0.23 5.94
CA LYS A 87 9.10 1.12 5.80
C LYS A 87 9.65 1.03 4.38
N ILE A 88 9.81 2.19 3.73
CA ILE A 88 10.56 2.26 2.48
C ILE A 88 12.05 2.12 2.82
N VAL A 89 12.67 1.07 2.28
CA VAL A 89 14.11 0.81 2.46
C VAL A 89 14.80 0.95 1.11
N PHE A 90 15.76 1.85 1.03
CA PHE A 90 16.60 2.02 -0.16
C PHE A 90 17.79 1.07 -0.09
N LEU A 91 17.90 0.21 -1.10
CA LEU A 91 19.00 -0.72 -1.28
C LEU A 91 19.92 -0.24 -2.40
N THR A 92 21.22 -0.44 -2.22
CA THR A 92 22.26 -0.24 -3.23
C THR A 92 22.37 -1.45 -4.14
N ASP A 93 22.97 -1.30 -5.32
CA ASP A 93 23.16 -2.42 -6.26
C ASP A 93 23.89 -3.61 -5.62
N ALA A 94 24.87 -3.34 -4.76
CA ALA A 94 25.60 -4.38 -4.03
C ALA A 94 24.71 -5.14 -3.02
N GLU A 95 23.75 -4.46 -2.39
CA GLU A 95 22.79 -5.08 -1.48
C GLU A 95 21.72 -5.88 -2.25
N ILE A 96 21.29 -5.37 -3.41
CA ILE A 96 20.36 -6.08 -4.31
C ILE A 96 21.00 -7.37 -4.83
N GLU A 97 22.25 -7.30 -5.31
CA GLU A 97 22.97 -8.48 -5.80
C GLU A 97 23.23 -9.48 -4.67
N TYR A 98 23.51 -9.00 -3.44
CA TYR A 98 23.60 -9.88 -2.27
C TYR A 98 22.31 -10.65 -2.01
N ILE A 99 21.15 -9.98 -2.04
CA ILE A 99 19.84 -10.62 -1.85
C ILE A 99 19.56 -11.59 -2.99
N ARG A 100 19.86 -11.23 -4.24
CA ARG A 100 19.68 -12.09 -5.41
C ARG A 100 20.51 -13.39 -5.27
N GLN A 101 21.79 -13.26 -4.94
CA GLN A 101 22.66 -14.41 -4.68
C GLN A 101 22.13 -15.24 -3.51
N ALA A 102 21.61 -14.60 -2.46
CA ALA A 102 21.06 -15.32 -1.32
C ALA A 102 19.83 -16.16 -1.68
N LEU A 103 18.89 -15.59 -2.44
CA LEU A 103 17.69 -16.28 -2.93
C LEU A 103 18.03 -17.43 -3.90
N ILE A 104 18.98 -17.22 -4.82
CA ILE A 104 19.42 -18.27 -5.75
C ILE A 104 20.09 -19.43 -5.00
N ASN A 105 20.80 -19.13 -3.92
CA ASN A 105 21.54 -20.10 -3.11
C ASN A 105 20.75 -20.66 -1.92
N GLU A 106 19.43 -20.43 -1.81
CA GLU A 106 18.59 -20.97 -0.72
C GLU A 106 18.64 -22.51 -0.59
N GLY A 107 19.16 -23.23 -1.61
CA GLY A 107 19.42 -24.67 -1.58
C GLY A 107 20.88 -25.09 -1.35
N VAL A 108 21.84 -24.15 -1.26
CA VAL A 108 23.28 -24.45 -1.16
C VAL A 108 23.84 -23.78 0.10
N ASN A 109 24.30 -24.61 1.04
CA ASN A 109 24.54 -24.27 2.45
C ASN A 109 25.67 -23.24 2.72
N VAL A 110 26.21 -22.52 1.73
CA VAL A 110 27.34 -21.61 1.92
C VAL A 110 27.28 -20.41 0.97
N LEU A 111 26.77 -19.27 1.46
CA LEU A 111 26.99 -17.96 0.85
C LEU A 111 28.31 -17.37 1.34
N HIS A 112 29.39 -17.52 0.57
CA HIS A 112 30.67 -16.84 0.80
C HIS A 112 30.62 -15.38 0.31
N LEU A 113 29.75 -14.55 0.89
CA LEU A 113 29.71 -13.11 0.60
C LEU A 113 29.89 -12.29 1.88
N LYS A 114 30.59 -11.15 1.73
CA LYS A 114 31.09 -10.30 2.82
C LYS A 114 30.00 -9.95 3.84
N ASN A 115 30.16 -10.39 5.09
CA ASN A 115 29.23 -10.14 6.22
C ASN A 115 28.81 -8.67 6.37
N LYS A 116 29.68 -7.72 6.00
CA LYS A 116 29.41 -6.27 6.12
C LYS A 116 28.19 -5.81 5.30
N VAL A 117 27.91 -6.41 4.14
CA VAL A 117 26.73 -6.05 3.32
C VAL A 117 25.45 -6.58 3.97
N LYS A 118 25.47 -7.82 4.46
CA LYS A 118 24.39 -8.42 5.26
C LYS A 118 24.04 -7.57 6.49
N ASP A 119 25.05 -7.14 7.24
CA ASP A 119 24.84 -6.32 8.45
C ASP A 119 24.21 -4.97 8.11
N THR A 120 24.55 -4.39 6.96
CA THR A 120 23.98 -3.12 6.49
C THR A 120 22.51 -3.30 6.09
N ILE A 121 22.19 -4.38 5.39
CA ILE A 121 20.80 -4.75 5.06
C ILE A 121 19.99 -4.98 6.34
N LEU A 122 20.49 -5.79 7.28
CA LEU A 122 19.80 -6.08 8.54
C LEU A 122 19.58 -4.82 9.38
N LYS A 123 20.57 -3.90 9.43
CA LYS A 123 20.40 -2.61 10.08
C LYS A 123 19.31 -1.78 9.41
N LYS A 124 19.22 -1.76 8.08
CA LYS A 124 18.18 -1.02 7.36
C LYS A 124 16.78 -1.60 7.58
N LEU A 125 16.68 -2.92 7.77
CA LEU A 125 15.43 -3.65 7.98
C LEU A 125 14.95 -3.63 9.45
N ASN A 126 15.86 -3.56 10.42
CA ASN A 126 15.56 -3.64 11.86
C ASN A 126 15.50 -2.29 12.58
N VAL A 127 15.99 -1.22 11.95
CA VAL A 127 15.73 0.18 12.35
C VAL A 127 14.41 0.62 11.73
#